data_AF-A0A914NP61-F1
#
_entry.id   AF-A0A914NP61-F1
#
_cell.length_a   1.000
_cell.length_b   1.000
_cell.length_c   1.000
_cell.angle_alpha   90.00
_cell.angle_beta   90.00
_cell.angle_gamma   90.00
#
_symmetry.space_group_name_H-M   'P 1'
#
loop_
_entity.id
_entity.type
_entity.pdbx_description
1 polymer ?
#
loop_
_entity_poly.entity_id
_entity_poly.type
_entity_poly.pdbx_seq_one_letter_code
_entity_poly.pdbx_strand_id
1 'polypeptide(L)'
;MDYVEDFVDFLIDAELNDLPVLKRACERYLCGELNTKKELMTSLILDLFFIAMVFRLPVMKSMTLTELCDRYYEMEDLAILMEREEYKSLDKRIRQLCGDRNLADLVDECKRFREQCLRVQRVNFCSK
;
A
#
# COMPACT_ATOMS: atom_id res chain seq x y z
N MET A 1 -2.21 -6.97 -14.77
CA MET A 1 -2.00 -6.65 -13.34
C MET A 1 -2.61 -7.78 -12.49
N ASP A 2 -2.48 -9.02 -13.00
CA ASP A 2 -3.53 -10.04 -12.78
C ASP A 2 -3.38 -10.71 -11.41
N TYR A 3 -2.15 -10.77 -10.92
CA TYR A 3 -1.81 -11.38 -9.64
C TYR A 3 -2.48 -10.70 -8.44
N VAL A 4 -2.71 -9.38 -8.49
CA VAL A 4 -3.30 -8.66 -7.35
C VAL A 4 -4.82 -8.76 -7.37
N GLU A 5 -5.42 -8.79 -8.55
CA GLU A 5 -6.87 -8.91 -8.73
C GLU A 5 -7.39 -10.23 -8.14
N ASP A 6 -6.68 -11.34 -8.40
CA ASP A 6 -7.05 -12.66 -7.86
C ASP A 6 -7.11 -12.69 -6.32
N PHE A 7 -6.20 -11.99 -5.63
CA PHE A 7 -6.19 -11.95 -4.15
C PHE A 7 -7.27 -11.03 -3.57
N VAL A 8 -7.69 -10.02 -4.32
CA VAL A 8 -8.73 -9.09 -3.88
C VAL A 8 -10.06 -9.83 -3.78
N ASP A 9 -10.38 -10.70 -4.72
CA ASP A 9 -11.59 -11.51 -4.67
C ASP A 9 -11.62 -12.40 -3.41
N PHE A 10 -10.51 -13.07 -3.07
CA PHE A 10 -10.41 -13.83 -1.82
C PHE A 10 -10.57 -12.96 -0.57
N LEU A 11 -10.03 -11.74 -0.58
CA LEU A 11 -10.16 -10.80 0.54
C LEU A 11 -11.60 -10.28 0.68
N ILE A 12 -12.29 -10.02 -0.45
CA ILE A 12 -13.71 -9.66 -0.48
C ILE A 12 -14.53 -10.81 0.10
N ASP A 13 -14.34 -12.03 -0.38
CA ASP A 13 -15.06 -13.21 0.10
C ASP A 13 -14.83 -13.42 1.60
N ALA A 14 -13.58 -13.24 2.06
CA ALA A 14 -13.25 -13.35 3.47
C ALA A 14 -13.93 -12.27 4.33
N GLU A 15 -14.08 -11.05 3.83
CA GLU A 15 -14.76 -9.95 4.53
C GLU A 15 -16.28 -10.18 4.56
N LEU A 16 -16.88 -10.54 3.42
CA LEU A 16 -18.34 -10.73 3.28
C LEU A 16 -18.86 -11.91 4.11
N ASN A 17 -18.05 -12.97 4.25
CA ASN A 17 -18.43 -14.20 4.95
C ASN A 17 -17.84 -14.29 6.37
N ASP A 18 -17.21 -13.22 6.89
CA ASP A 18 -16.54 -13.19 8.19
C ASP A 18 -15.59 -14.39 8.40
N LEU A 19 -14.64 -14.57 7.47
CA LEU A 19 -13.64 -15.63 7.48
C LEU A 19 -12.26 -15.08 7.88
N PRO A 20 -12.03 -14.78 9.18
CA PRO A 20 -10.79 -14.15 9.64
C PRO A 20 -9.54 -15.02 9.40
N VAL A 21 -9.69 -16.34 9.34
CA VAL A 21 -8.60 -17.27 9.04
C VAL A 21 -8.14 -17.13 7.59
N LEU A 22 -9.09 -17.04 6.65
CA LEU A 22 -8.79 -16.85 5.22
C LEU A 22 -8.12 -15.50 5.00
N LYS A 23 -8.67 -14.45 5.61
CA LYS A 23 -8.09 -13.10 5.55
C LYS A 23 -6.64 -13.04 6.05
N ARG A 24 -6.33 -13.69 7.17
CA ARG A 24 -4.95 -13.81 7.68
C ARG A 24 -4.05 -14.64 6.76
N ALA A 25 -4.58 -15.68 6.13
CA ALA A 25 -3.82 -16.47 5.15
C ALA A 25 -3.45 -15.63 3.92
N CYS A 26 -4.39 -14.85 3.40
CA CYS A 26 -4.15 -13.88 2.33
C CYS A 26 -3.08 -12.86 2.72
N GLU A 27 -3.21 -12.22 3.90
CA GLU A 27 -2.22 -11.26 4.39
C GLU A 27 -0.82 -11.88 4.49
N ARG A 28 -0.72 -13.07 5.10
CA ARG A 28 0.55 -13.77 5.27
C ARG A 28 1.20 -14.08 3.92
N TYR A 29 0.43 -14.52 2.94
CA TYR A 29 0.93 -14.82 1.61
C TYR A 29 1.43 -13.56 0.90
N LEU A 30 0.62 -12.49 0.87
CA LEU A 30 0.98 -11.22 0.24
C LEU A 30 2.23 -10.60 0.89
N CYS A 31 2.36 -10.68 2.21
CA CYS A 31 3.59 -10.28 2.92
C CYS A 31 4.80 -11.14 2.54
N GLY A 32 4.61 -12.44 2.34
CA GLY A 32 5.66 -13.35 1.86
C GLY A 32 6.16 -12.98 0.46
N GLU A 33 5.25 -12.63 -0.43
CA GLU A 33 5.57 -12.18 -1.79
C GLU A 33 6.31 -10.85 -1.78
N LEU A 34 5.86 -9.89 -0.96
CA LEU A 34 6.51 -8.59 -0.78
C LEU A 34 7.96 -8.74 -0.28
N ASN A 35 8.23 -9.71 0.59
CA ASN A 35 9.58 -9.98 1.11
C ASN A 35 10.50 -10.70 0.11
N THR A 36 9.95 -11.50 -0.80
CA THR A 36 10.75 -12.39 -1.66
C THR A 36 11.03 -11.77 -3.04
N LYS A 37 10.15 -10.91 -3.55
CA LYS A 37 10.32 -10.26 -4.86
C LYS A 37 11.20 -9.01 -4.74
N LYS A 38 12.37 -9.05 -5.38
CA LYS A 38 13.40 -8.01 -5.28
C LYS A 38 13.13 -6.73 -6.09
N GLU A 39 12.20 -6.77 -7.05
CA GLU A 39 11.97 -5.66 -7.98
C GLU A 39 10.47 -5.46 -8.22
N LEU A 40 9.77 -4.98 -7.20
CA LEU A 40 8.38 -4.57 -7.35
C LEU A 40 8.32 -3.10 -7.80
N MET A 41 7.39 -2.77 -8.69
CA MET A 41 7.14 -1.38 -9.07
C MET A 41 6.46 -0.62 -7.94
N THR A 42 6.73 0.67 -7.82
CA THR A 42 6.12 1.54 -6.80
C THR A 42 4.59 1.64 -6.93
N SER A 43 4.07 1.64 -8.17
CA SER A 43 2.62 1.55 -8.43
C SER A 43 1.98 0.29 -7.85
N LEU A 44 2.67 -0.85 -7.94
CA LEU A 44 2.21 -2.11 -7.36
C LEU A 44 2.24 -2.07 -5.83
N ILE A 45 3.27 -1.49 -5.23
CA ILE A 45 3.36 -1.38 -3.76
C ILE A 45 2.28 -0.42 -3.24
N LEU A 46 1.97 0.66 -3.95
CA LEU A 46 0.85 1.56 -3.65
C LEU A 46 -0.50 0.84 -3.73
N ASP A 47 -0.69 -0.04 -4.72
CA ASP A 47 -1.90 -0.86 -4.84
C ASP A 47 -2.02 -1.86 -3.66
N LEU A 48 -0.91 -2.53 -3.31
CA LEU A 48 -0.86 -3.40 -2.14
C LEU A 48 -1.13 -2.62 -0.83
N PHE A 49 -0.61 -1.40 -0.71
CA PHE A 49 -0.89 -0.51 0.41
C PHE A 49 -2.38 -0.15 0.48
N PHE A 50 -2.98 0.19 -0.66
CA PHE A 50 -4.42 0.46 -0.77
C PHE A 50 -5.24 -0.73 -0.25
N ILE A 51 -4.97 -1.93 -0.77
CA ILE A 51 -5.65 -3.17 -0.37
C ILE A 51 -5.51 -3.41 1.13
N ALA A 52 -4.29 -3.23 1.67
CA ALA A 52 -4.05 -3.40 3.09
C ALA A 52 -4.87 -2.42 3.95
N MET A 53 -5.11 -1.20 3.46
CA MET A 53 -5.99 -0.25 4.14
C MET A 53 -7.47 -0.66 4.07
N VAL A 54 -7.95 -1.00 2.88
CA VAL A 54 -9.37 -1.39 2.64
C VAL A 54 -9.74 -2.60 3.48
N PHE A 55 -8.93 -3.64 3.41
CA PHE A 55 -9.18 -4.89 4.12
C PHE A 55 -8.57 -4.89 5.53
N ARG A 56 -8.04 -3.79 6.05
CA ARG A 56 -7.46 -3.73 7.41
C ARG A 56 -6.45 -4.86 7.67
N LEU A 57 -5.44 -4.97 6.80
CA LEU A 57 -4.33 -5.91 6.89
C LEU A 57 -3.12 -5.20 7.54
N PRO A 58 -2.97 -5.24 8.88
CA PRO A 58 -2.04 -4.37 9.60
C PRO A 58 -0.58 -4.64 9.29
N VAL A 59 -0.18 -5.90 9.11
CA VAL A 59 1.21 -6.29 8.83
C VAL A 59 1.58 -5.83 7.43
N MET A 60 0.70 -6.11 6.46
CA MET A 60 0.90 -5.70 5.08
C MET A 60 0.94 -4.18 4.93
N LYS A 61 0.08 -3.46 5.66
CA LYS A 61 0.09 -1.98 5.72
C LYS A 61 1.45 -1.48 6.21
N SER A 62 1.99 -2.05 7.29
CA SER A 62 3.28 -1.64 7.83
C SER A 62 4.43 -1.92 6.86
N MET A 63 4.44 -3.08 6.22
CA MET A 63 5.49 -3.45 5.27
C MET A 63 5.48 -2.56 4.03
N THR A 64 4.30 -2.35 3.43
CA THR A 64 4.16 -1.47 2.26
C THR A 64 4.53 -0.03 2.58
N LEU A 65 4.10 0.52 3.72
CA LEU A 65 4.52 1.86 4.16
C LEU A 65 6.04 1.99 4.35
N THR A 66 6.68 0.94 4.88
CA THR A 66 8.14 0.94 5.08
C THR A 66 8.85 1.00 3.73
N GLU A 67 8.45 0.15 2.78
CA GLU A 67 9.01 0.13 1.43
C GLU A 67 8.76 1.45 0.66
N LEU A 68 7.55 2.01 0.77
CA LEU A 68 7.17 3.27 0.14
C LEU A 68 7.89 4.48 0.76
N CYS A 69 8.24 4.41 2.04
CA CYS A 69 9.00 5.45 2.72
C CYS A 69 10.39 5.64 2.09
N ASP A 70 11.06 4.54 1.74
CA ASP A 70 12.38 4.56 1.12
C ASP A 70 12.32 5.03 -0.35
N ARG A 71 11.17 4.81 -1.01
CA ARG A 71 10.90 5.17 -2.41
C ARG A 71 10.17 6.50 -2.57
N TYR A 72 10.12 7.32 -1.51
CA TYR A 72 9.37 8.57 -1.47
C TYR A 72 9.59 9.47 -2.70
N TYR A 73 10.83 9.59 -3.17
CA TYR A 73 11.19 10.46 -4.29
C TYR A 73 10.52 10.05 -5.60
N GLU A 74 10.14 8.76 -5.75
CA GLU A 74 9.41 8.28 -6.91
C GLU A 74 7.95 8.76 -6.94
N MET A 75 7.43 9.23 -5.80
CA MET A 75 6.03 9.63 -5.63
C MET A 75 5.85 11.11 -5.26
N GLU A 76 6.93 11.89 -5.35
CA GLU A 76 6.90 13.29 -4.92
C GLU A 76 6.00 14.15 -5.82
N ASP A 77 6.07 13.94 -7.13
CA ASP A 77 5.28 14.65 -8.14
C ASP A 77 4.12 13.79 -8.66
N LEU A 78 2.94 14.02 -8.10
CA LEU A 78 1.72 13.33 -8.50
C LEU A 78 1.30 13.67 -9.94
N ALA A 79 1.59 14.87 -10.44
CA ALA A 79 1.22 15.25 -11.81
C ALA A 79 1.97 14.37 -12.82
N ILE A 80 3.27 14.15 -12.59
CA ILE A 80 4.09 13.23 -13.40
C ILE A 80 3.62 11.79 -13.25
N LEU A 81 3.29 11.34 -12.04
CA LEU A 81 2.75 9.99 -11.84
C LEU A 81 1.50 9.75 -12.68
N MET A 82 0.59 10.72 -12.69
CA MET A 82 -0.69 10.65 -13.39
C MET A 82 -0.55 10.71 -14.92
N GLU A 83 0.63 10.95 -15.48
CA GLU A 83 0.87 10.78 -16.92
C GLU A 83 0.95 9.30 -17.32
N ARG A 84 1.33 8.43 -16.38
CA ARG A 84 1.58 7.00 -16.60
C ARG A 84 0.31 6.16 -16.40
N GLU A 85 0.09 5.20 -17.31
CA GLU A 85 -1.14 4.41 -17.35
C GLU A 85 -1.35 3.52 -16.11
N GLU A 86 -0.28 3.01 -15.51
CA GLU A 86 -0.37 2.18 -14.30
C GLU A 86 -0.91 2.96 -13.09
N TYR A 87 -0.59 4.26 -12.97
CA TYR A 87 -1.08 5.11 -11.89
C TYR A 87 -2.49 5.63 -12.15
N LYS A 88 -2.84 5.92 -13.42
CA LYS A 88 -4.24 6.22 -13.79
C LYS A 88 -5.16 5.04 -13.50
N SER A 89 -4.71 3.83 -13.83
CA SER A 89 -5.45 2.59 -13.56
C SER A 89 -5.63 2.36 -12.07
N LEU A 90 -4.58 2.58 -11.27
CA LEU A 90 -4.64 2.53 -9.82
C LEU A 90 -5.61 3.57 -9.23
N ASP A 91 -5.52 4.84 -9.66
CA ASP A 91 -6.42 5.91 -9.19
C ASP A 91 -7.89 5.57 -9.48
N LYS A 92 -8.18 5.07 -10.69
CA LYS A 92 -9.52 4.61 -11.06
C LYS A 92 -10.01 3.50 -10.13
N ARG A 93 -9.16 2.51 -9.84
CA ARG A 93 -9.50 1.39 -8.95
C ARG A 93 -9.72 1.85 -7.51
N ILE A 94 -8.90 2.76 -6.99
CA ILE A 94 -9.08 3.35 -5.66
C ILE A 94 -10.45 4.02 -5.57
N ARG A 95 -10.80 4.85 -6.55
CA ARG A 95 -12.10 5.53 -6.60
C ARG A 95 -13.28 4.56 -6.72
N GLN A 96 -13.10 3.44 -7.42
CA GLN A 96 -14.15 2.42 -7.55
C GLN A 96 -14.40 1.67 -6.23
N LEU A 97 -13.35 1.34 -5.49
CA LEU A 97 -13.44 0.60 -4.23
C LEU A 97 -13.70 1.50 -3.01
N CYS A 98 -13.27 2.77 -3.07
CA CYS A 98 -13.42 3.79 -2.04
C CYS A 98 -13.79 5.11 -2.71
N GLY A 99 -15.09 5.37 -2.90
CA GLY A 99 -15.60 6.51 -3.67
C GLY A 99 -15.16 7.90 -3.19
N ASP A 100 -14.67 8.01 -1.96
CA ASP A 100 -14.17 9.23 -1.33
C ASP A 100 -12.64 9.38 -1.37
N ARG A 101 -11.91 8.34 -1.80
CA ARG A 101 -10.44 8.33 -1.85
C ARG A 101 -9.91 8.30 -3.27
N ASN A 102 -8.65 8.71 -3.40
CA ASN A 102 -7.90 8.71 -4.65
C ASN A 102 -6.41 8.46 -4.41
N LEU A 103 -5.62 8.40 -5.48
CA LEU A 103 -4.18 8.16 -5.40
C LEU A 103 -3.44 9.24 -4.59
N ALA A 104 -3.87 10.51 -4.65
CA ALA A 104 -3.25 11.59 -3.89
C ALA A 104 -3.35 11.33 -2.38
N ASP A 105 -4.51 10.84 -1.91
CA ASP A 105 -4.72 10.54 -0.49
C ASP A 105 -3.77 9.44 0.00
N LEU A 106 -3.47 8.44 -0.85
CA LEU A 106 -2.50 7.40 -0.54
C LEU A 106 -1.07 7.92 -0.45
N VAL A 107 -0.68 8.76 -1.42
CA VAL A 107 0.65 9.38 -1.44
C VAL A 107 0.82 10.28 -0.23
N ASP A 108 -0.21 11.02 0.17
CA ASP A 108 -0.20 11.86 1.37
C ASP A 108 -0.06 11.05 2.66
N GLU A 109 -0.69 9.88 2.75
CA GLU A 109 -0.50 8.97 3.89
C GLU A 109 0.96 8.47 3.96
N CYS A 110 1.59 8.19 2.82
CA CYS A 110 3.01 7.84 2.74
C CYS A 110 3.92 9.00 3.17
N LYS A 111 3.60 10.23 2.74
CA LYS A 111 4.28 11.47 3.17
C LYS A 111 4.25 11.64 4.69
N ARG A 112 3.06 11.53 5.28
CA ARG A 112 2.86 11.64 6.73
C ARG A 112 3.65 10.58 7.49
N PHE A 113 3.62 9.33 7.01
CA PHE A 113 4.39 8.25 7.63
C PHE A 113 5.90 8.53 7.58
N ARG A 114 6.43 8.99 6.44
CA ARG A 114 7.85 9.36 6.32
C ARG A 114 8.24 10.48 7.30
N GLU A 115 7.43 11.52 7.42
CA GLU A 115 7.66 12.60 8.38
C GLU A 115 7.71 12.07 9.83
N GLN A 116 6.83 11.14 10.18
CA GLN A 116 6.84 10.47 11.48
C GLN A 116 8.12 9.67 11.70
N CYS A 117 8.57 8.89 10.71
CA CYS A 117 9.83 8.14 10.77
C CYS A 117 11.03 9.08 11.00
N LEU A 118 11.11 10.18 10.26
CA LEU A 118 12.18 11.18 10.42
C LEU A 118 12.17 11.83 11.80
N ARG A 119 10.98 12.09 12.38
CA ARG A 119 10.85 12.62 13.75
C ARG A 119 11.36 11.63 14.79
N VAL A 120 11.01 10.35 14.67
CA VAL A 120 11.48 9.30 15.59
C VAL A 120 13.00 9.14 15.52
N GLN A 121 13.57 9.13 14.31
CA GLN A 121 15.03 9.08 14.13
C GLN A 121 15.71 10.27 14.83
N ARG A 122 15.19 11.49 14.68
CA ARG A 122 15.74 12.68 15.34
C ARG A 122 15.70 12.60 16.87
N VAL A 123 14.63 12.05 17.45
CA VAL A 123 14.54 11.82 18.91
C VAL A 123 15.63 10.84 19.38
N ASN A 124 15.89 9.78 18.60
CA ASN A 124 16.96 8.83 18.92
C ASN A 124 18.37 9.45 18.85
N PHE A 125 18.57 10.48 18.02
CA PHE A 125 19.84 11.21 17.95
C PHE A 125 20.02 12.27 19.05
N CYS A 126 18.94 12.90 19.54
CA CYS A 126 19.02 13.86 20.65
C CYS A 126 19.08 13.21 22.04
N SER A 127 18.85 11.89 22.13
CA SER A 127 18.86 11.14 23.40
C SER A 127 20.19 10.41 23.67
N LYS A 128 21.23 10.66 22.85
CA LYS A 128 22.60 10.17 23.01
C LYS A 128 23.54 11.36 23.22
#